data_AF-A0A212JBR2-F1
#
_entry.id   AF-A0A212JBR2-F1
#
_cell.length_a   1.000
_cell.length_b   1.000
_cell.length_c   1.000
_cell.angle_alpha   90.00
_cell.angle_beta   90.00
_cell.angle_gamma   90.00
#
_symmetry.space_group_name_H-M   'P 1'
#
loop_
_entity.id
_entity.type
_entity.pdbx_description
1 polymer ?
#
loop_
_entity_poly.entity_id
_entity_poly.type
_entity_poly.pdbx_seq_one_letter_code
_entity_poly.pdbx_strand_id
1 'polypeptide(L)'
;MSSVSEYFSGLFGGIKSLLTGMRVTWGELWTKKITEQYPENRATLVIPDRFRGELIMPHDENNEHACTACGICQMNCPNGTIQVISKSIETEDGKKKKIIDRYIYDLGMCTFCNLCVITCPSDAIVFANTFENSLFTRSKLIQQLNHEGSKLREKKKEKPAPAVVSAPVAKAEEAVHGKSAAPENVPQTPLEPIPAQDIKTADGSHPELDVKKDVTTKTVPASKTDGDIEPKEDKE
;
A
#
# COMPACT_ATOMS: atom_id res chain seq x y z
N MET A 1 -63.10 -27.47 6.35
CA MET A 1 -62.70 -26.99 5.01
C MET A 1 -61.85 -25.70 5.05
N SER A 2 -61.77 -24.98 6.18
CA SER A 2 -60.97 -23.75 6.33
C SER A 2 -59.45 -23.96 6.27
N SER A 3 -58.93 -25.01 6.92
CA SER A 3 -57.48 -25.28 7.01
C SER A 3 -56.80 -25.55 5.66
N VAL A 4 -57.50 -26.21 4.72
CA VAL A 4 -56.97 -26.49 3.37
C VAL A 4 -56.88 -25.20 2.55
N SER A 5 -57.89 -24.32 2.65
CA SER A 5 -57.88 -23.01 1.98
C SER A 5 -56.79 -22.08 2.52
N GLU A 6 -56.57 -22.08 3.84
CA GLU A 6 -55.50 -21.29 4.47
C GLU A 6 -54.11 -21.74 4.01
N TYR A 7 -53.86 -23.06 3.95
CA TYR A 7 -52.61 -23.62 3.43
C TYR A 7 -52.33 -23.20 1.98
N PHE A 8 -53.31 -23.34 1.08
CA PHE A 8 -53.14 -22.92 -0.31
C PHE A 8 -52.93 -21.40 -0.44
N SER A 9 -53.62 -20.58 0.36
CA SER A 9 -53.42 -19.13 0.35
C SER A 9 -51.99 -18.72 0.78
N GLY A 10 -51.41 -19.41 1.77
CA GLY A 10 -50.01 -19.23 2.17
C GLY A 10 -49.03 -19.66 1.09
N LEU A 11 -49.28 -20.78 0.40
CA LEU A 11 -48.46 -21.26 -0.71
C LEU A 11 -48.46 -20.28 -1.89
N PHE A 12 -49.63 -19.78 -2.30
CA PHE A 12 -49.72 -18.77 -3.37
C PHE A 12 -49.10 -17.43 -2.97
N GLY A 13 -49.20 -17.05 -1.69
CA GLY A 13 -48.46 -15.91 -1.14
C GLY A 13 -46.94 -16.09 -1.25
N GLY A 14 -46.43 -17.26 -0.89
CA GLY A 14 -45.01 -17.62 -1.02
C GLY A 14 -44.51 -17.67 -2.46
N ILE A 15 -45.31 -18.22 -3.39
CA ILE A 15 -44.96 -18.23 -4.82
C ILE A 15 -44.95 -16.80 -5.38
N LYS A 16 -45.91 -15.95 -4.98
CA LYS A 16 -45.95 -14.54 -5.41
C LYS A 16 -44.73 -13.77 -4.91
N SER A 17 -44.30 -13.96 -3.67
CA SER A 17 -43.10 -13.31 -3.15
C SER A 17 -41.83 -13.83 -3.83
N LEU A 18 -41.73 -15.14 -4.09
CA LEU A 18 -40.63 -15.74 -4.83
C LEU A 18 -40.52 -15.18 -6.26
N LEU A 19 -41.64 -15.11 -6.99
CA LEU A 19 -41.67 -14.55 -8.35
C LEU A 19 -41.34 -13.06 -8.36
N THR A 20 -41.72 -12.33 -7.31
CA THR A 20 -41.34 -10.92 -7.16
C THR A 20 -39.83 -10.78 -7.01
N GLY A 21 -39.18 -11.63 -6.20
CA GLY A 21 -37.72 -11.68 -6.11
C GLY A 21 -37.06 -12.08 -7.43
N MET A 22 -37.57 -13.11 -8.09
CA MET A 22 -37.05 -13.58 -9.39
C MET A 22 -37.16 -12.50 -10.47
N ARG A 23 -38.22 -11.68 -10.46
CA ARG A 23 -38.37 -10.54 -11.38
C ARG A 23 -37.26 -9.51 -11.19
N VAL A 24 -36.84 -9.24 -9.96
CA VAL A 24 -35.72 -8.33 -9.68
C VAL A 24 -34.41 -8.92 -10.17
N THR A 25 -34.14 -10.20 -9.88
CA THR A 25 -32.96 -10.91 -10.39
C THR A 25 -32.93 -10.92 -11.92
N TRP A 26 -34.08 -11.13 -12.56
CA TRP A 26 -34.21 -11.07 -14.01
C TRP A 26 -33.94 -9.67 -14.53
N GLY A 27 -34.39 -8.62 -13.84
CA GLY A 27 -34.04 -7.23 -14.20
C GLY A 27 -32.53 -6.99 -14.15
N GLU A 28 -31.87 -7.42 -13.07
CA GLU A 28 -30.43 -7.22 -12.88
C GLU A 28 -29.58 -8.05 -13.85
N LEU A 29 -30.07 -9.20 -14.33
CA LEU A 29 -29.31 -10.02 -15.28
C LEU A 29 -29.03 -9.28 -16.61
N TRP A 30 -29.88 -8.34 -16.99
CA TRP A 30 -29.73 -7.54 -18.21
C TRP A 30 -29.09 -6.15 -17.98
N THR A 31 -28.76 -5.78 -16.74
CA THR A 31 -28.06 -4.50 -16.50
C THR A 31 -26.63 -4.55 -17.03
N LYS A 32 -26.07 -3.38 -17.35
CA LYS A 32 -24.68 -3.28 -17.78
C LYS A 32 -23.76 -3.62 -16.60
N LYS A 33 -22.85 -4.57 -16.80
CA LYS A 33 -21.85 -4.93 -15.80
C LYS A 33 -20.94 -3.73 -15.50
N ILE A 34 -20.87 -3.35 -14.22
CA ILE A 34 -19.95 -2.31 -13.71
C ILE A 34 -18.58 -2.88 -13.31
N THR A 35 -18.35 -4.17 -13.58
CA THR A 35 -17.11 -4.87 -13.25
C THR A 35 -15.94 -4.30 -14.05
N GLU A 36 -14.90 -3.90 -13.35
CA GLU A 36 -13.59 -3.56 -13.93
C GLU A 36 -12.75 -4.84 -14.03
N GLN A 37 -12.33 -5.22 -15.24
CA GLN A 37 -11.54 -6.44 -15.46
C GLN A 37 -10.07 -6.18 -15.13
N TYR A 38 -9.61 -6.74 -14.02
CA TYR A 38 -8.22 -6.71 -13.61
C TYR A 38 -7.53 -7.99 -14.09
N PRO A 39 -6.32 -7.92 -14.70
CA PRO A 39 -5.38 -6.79 -14.77
C PRO A 39 -5.49 -5.88 -16.01
N GLU A 40 -6.42 -6.10 -16.93
CA GLU A 40 -6.49 -5.39 -18.21
C GLU A 40 -6.87 -3.91 -18.07
N ASN A 41 -7.54 -3.54 -16.99
CA ASN A 41 -7.98 -2.18 -16.68
C ASN A 41 -6.90 -1.25 -16.11
N ARG A 42 -5.61 -1.64 -16.08
CA ARG A 42 -4.53 -0.83 -15.48
C ARG A 42 -4.43 0.60 -16.04
N ALA A 43 -4.73 0.80 -17.33
CA ALA A 43 -4.70 2.11 -17.96
C ALA A 43 -5.89 3.02 -17.58
N THR A 44 -7.02 2.42 -17.19
CA THR A 44 -8.24 3.13 -16.77
C THR A 44 -8.41 3.16 -15.25
N LEU A 45 -7.58 2.40 -14.52
CA LEU A 45 -7.60 2.33 -13.06
C LEU A 45 -7.10 3.65 -12.47
N VAL A 46 -8.03 4.48 -12.02
CA VAL A 46 -7.72 5.74 -11.34
C VAL A 46 -7.52 5.47 -9.85
N ILE A 47 -6.28 5.52 -9.39
CA ILE A 47 -5.93 5.44 -7.97
C ILE A 47 -5.85 6.87 -7.42
N PRO A 48 -6.52 7.19 -6.30
CA PRO A 48 -6.46 8.53 -5.71
C PRO A 48 -5.02 8.96 -5.36
N ASP A 49 -4.71 10.25 -5.50
CA ASP A 49 -3.36 10.79 -5.20
C ASP A 49 -2.89 10.57 -3.76
N ARG A 50 -3.83 10.42 -2.82
CA ARG A 50 -3.56 10.22 -1.39
C ARG A 50 -3.57 8.75 -0.97
N PHE A 51 -3.67 7.84 -1.93
CA PHE A 51 -3.62 6.42 -1.66
C PHE A 51 -2.25 6.04 -1.08
N ARG A 52 -2.23 4.98 -0.28
CA ARG A 52 -1.06 4.55 0.49
C ARG A 52 -0.74 3.11 0.12
N GLY A 53 0.04 2.93 -0.94
CA GLY A 53 0.40 1.63 -1.47
C GLY A 53 1.73 1.13 -0.92
N GLU A 54 2.82 1.75 -1.34
CA GLU A 54 4.18 1.34 -0.99
C GLU A 54 4.94 2.49 -0.36
N LEU A 55 5.66 2.24 0.74
CA LEU A 55 6.52 3.26 1.33
C LEU A 55 7.84 3.32 0.54
N ILE A 56 8.10 4.43 -0.11
CA ILE A 56 9.33 4.64 -0.90
C ILE A 56 10.17 5.77 -0.31
N MET A 57 11.48 5.71 -0.56
CA MET A 57 12.42 6.81 -0.35
C MET A 57 12.79 7.39 -1.72
N PRO A 58 12.27 8.57 -2.10
CA PRO A 58 12.62 9.17 -3.38
C PRO A 58 14.11 9.50 -3.45
N HIS A 59 14.76 9.05 -4.52
CA HIS A 59 16.12 9.41 -4.88
C HIS A 59 16.08 10.26 -6.16
N ASP A 60 16.99 11.22 -6.28
CA ASP A 60 17.19 11.96 -7.53
C ASP A 60 18.13 11.22 -8.50
N GLU A 61 18.38 11.83 -9.66
CA GLU A 61 19.26 11.30 -10.71
C GLU A 61 20.70 11.04 -10.22
N ASN A 62 21.14 11.74 -9.16
CA ASN A 62 22.47 11.57 -8.55
C ASN A 62 22.47 10.57 -7.39
N ASN A 63 21.36 9.85 -7.19
CA ASN A 63 21.15 8.91 -6.08
C ASN A 63 21.21 9.60 -4.69
N GLU A 64 20.77 10.84 -4.59
CA GLU A 64 20.67 11.56 -3.32
C GLU A 64 19.24 11.50 -2.75
N HIS A 65 19.15 11.32 -1.43
CA HIS A 65 17.90 11.28 -0.68
C HIS A 65 17.85 12.38 0.39
N ALA A 66 16.66 12.69 0.90
CA ALA A 66 16.49 13.69 1.96
C ALA A 66 16.60 13.13 3.40
N CYS A 67 16.90 11.84 3.59
CA CYS A 67 16.92 11.20 4.90
C CYS A 67 18.14 11.59 5.76
N THR A 68 17.89 12.23 6.91
CA THR A 68 18.93 12.67 7.86
C THR A 68 19.27 11.65 8.95
N ALA A 69 18.74 10.42 8.86
CA ALA A 69 18.91 9.38 9.88
C ALA A 69 18.50 9.81 11.31
N CYS A 70 17.48 10.67 11.44
CA CYS A 70 16.99 11.16 12.73
C CYS A 70 16.30 10.08 13.58
N GLY A 71 15.75 9.02 12.96
CA GLY A 71 15.10 7.90 13.65
C GLY A 71 13.66 8.18 14.14
N ILE A 72 13.11 9.37 13.90
CA ILE A 72 11.75 9.75 14.34
C ILE A 72 10.68 8.82 13.72
N CYS A 73 10.83 8.47 12.43
CA CYS A 73 9.93 7.55 11.75
C CYS A 73 9.91 6.14 12.36
N GLN A 74 11.06 5.67 12.87
CA GLN A 74 11.15 4.39 13.57
C GLN A 74 10.45 4.46 14.94
N MET A 75 10.71 5.53 15.71
CA MET A 75 10.11 5.72 17.04
C MET A 75 8.58 5.87 16.99
N ASN A 76 8.07 6.53 15.95
CA ASN A 76 6.64 6.76 15.77
C ASN A 76 5.93 5.60 15.06
N CYS A 77 6.65 4.56 14.61
CA CYS A 77 6.00 3.42 13.98
C CYS A 77 5.31 2.56 15.05
N PRO A 78 3.97 2.44 15.06
CA PRO A 78 3.27 1.70 16.11
C PRO A 78 3.60 0.19 16.11
N ASN A 79 3.98 -0.34 14.95
CA ASN A 79 4.31 -1.76 14.76
C ASN A 79 5.83 -2.03 14.72
N GLY A 80 6.68 -1.01 14.85
CA GLY A 80 8.13 -1.19 14.79
C GLY A 80 8.66 -1.74 13.46
N THR A 81 8.02 -1.45 12.34
CA THR A 81 8.34 -2.03 11.02
C THR A 81 9.55 -1.40 10.33
N ILE A 82 10.05 -0.30 10.88
CA ILE A 82 11.12 0.50 10.32
C ILE A 82 12.35 0.36 11.22
N GLN A 83 13.50 0.09 10.64
CA GLN A 83 14.79 0.14 11.33
C GLN A 83 15.75 1.06 10.57
N VAL A 84 16.19 2.12 11.25
CA VAL A 84 17.13 3.11 10.71
C VAL A 84 18.51 2.87 11.30
N ILE A 85 19.39 2.29 10.51
CA ILE A 85 20.80 2.07 10.84
C ILE A 85 21.59 3.28 10.33
N SER A 86 22.33 3.93 11.22
CA SER A 86 23.07 5.15 10.92
C SER A 86 24.56 5.00 11.16
N LYS A 87 25.37 5.69 10.35
CA LYS A 87 26.81 5.84 10.54
C LYS A 87 27.19 7.30 10.74
N SER A 88 28.24 7.54 11.50
CA SER A 88 28.79 8.87 11.70
C SER A 88 29.99 9.04 10.78
N ILE A 89 29.97 10.08 9.95
CA ILE A 89 31.10 10.49 9.12
C ILE A 89 31.67 11.81 9.63
N GLU A 90 32.99 11.96 9.54
CA GLU A 90 33.65 13.24 9.78
C GLU A 90 33.59 14.06 8.48
N THR A 91 32.96 15.22 8.55
CA THR A 91 32.92 16.16 7.42
C THR A 91 34.27 16.86 7.32
N GLU A 92 34.62 17.38 6.14
CA GLU A 92 35.85 18.15 5.92
C GLU A 92 36.01 19.33 6.91
N ASP A 93 34.90 19.86 7.43
CA ASP A 93 34.85 20.89 8.48
C ASP A 93 35.13 20.36 9.92
N GLY A 94 35.56 19.11 10.09
CA GLY A 94 35.77 18.46 11.39
C GLY A 94 34.48 18.17 12.19
N LYS A 95 33.31 18.43 11.62
CA LYS A 95 32.01 18.17 12.25
C LYS A 95 31.54 16.75 11.97
N LYS A 96 31.19 16.03 13.05
CA LYS A 96 30.58 14.69 12.96
C LYS A 96 29.14 14.83 12.44
N LYS A 97 28.87 14.29 11.26
CA LYS A 97 27.55 14.25 10.65
C LYS A 97 27.01 12.83 10.67
N LYS A 98 25.79 12.68 11.20
CA LYS A 98 25.07 11.42 11.15
C LYS A 98 24.46 11.25 9.76
N ILE A 99 24.77 10.15 9.10
CA ILE A 99 24.19 9.77 7.80
C ILE A 99 23.55 8.39 7.91
N ILE A 100 22.65 8.09 6.99
CA ILE A 100 22.04 6.77 6.94
C ILE A 100 23.03 5.75 6.36
N ASP A 101 23.00 4.54 6.92
CA ASP A 101 23.69 3.38 6.37
C ASP A 101 22.67 2.45 5.69
N ARG A 102 21.65 2.03 6.45
CA ARG A 102 20.55 1.20 5.94
C ARG A 102 19.21 1.63 6.52
N TYR A 103 18.21 1.74 5.66
CA TYR A 103 16.80 1.94 5.99
C TYR A 103 16.06 0.64 5.69
N ILE A 104 15.80 -0.16 6.72
CA ILE A 104 15.10 -1.43 6.58
C ILE A 104 13.62 -1.19 6.85
N TYR A 105 12.77 -1.70 5.97
CA TYR A 105 11.33 -1.61 6.04
C TYR A 105 10.72 -3.01 5.86
N ASP A 106 10.00 -3.50 6.86
CA ASP A 106 9.20 -4.72 6.73
C ASP A 106 7.79 -4.37 6.26
N LEU A 107 7.55 -4.56 4.96
CA LEU A 107 6.25 -4.36 4.33
C LEU A 107 5.19 -5.31 4.92
N GLY A 108 5.58 -6.52 5.30
CA GLY A 108 4.65 -7.54 5.82
C GLY A 108 4.10 -7.24 7.22
N MET A 109 4.70 -6.31 7.95
CA MET A 109 4.20 -5.85 9.26
C MET A 109 3.57 -4.45 9.19
N CYS A 110 3.68 -3.75 8.06
CA CYS A 110 3.24 -2.37 7.92
C CYS A 110 1.71 -2.26 7.86
N THR A 111 1.16 -1.28 8.56
CA THR A 111 -0.28 -0.97 8.56
C THR A 111 -0.66 0.23 7.68
N PHE A 112 0.29 0.78 6.91
CA PHE A 112 0.07 1.91 5.99
C PHE A 112 -0.57 3.15 6.68
N CYS A 113 -0.28 3.36 7.97
CA CYS A 113 -0.91 4.39 8.78
C CYS A 113 -0.44 5.83 8.48
N ASN A 114 0.64 6.00 7.70
CA ASN A 114 1.24 7.29 7.31
C ASN A 114 1.90 8.11 8.42
N LEU A 115 2.02 7.56 9.63
CA LEU A 115 2.61 8.28 10.76
C LEU A 115 4.11 8.58 10.54
N CYS A 116 4.84 7.67 9.88
CA CYS A 116 6.25 7.86 9.54
C CYS A 116 6.50 9.02 8.55
N VAL A 117 5.62 9.19 7.57
CA VAL A 117 5.72 10.26 6.55
C VAL A 117 5.40 11.61 7.17
N ILE A 118 4.28 11.73 7.88
CA ILE A 118 3.87 13.03 8.46
C ILE A 118 4.81 13.53 9.55
N THR A 119 5.51 12.63 10.24
CA THR A 119 6.46 12.98 11.30
C THR A 119 7.89 13.12 10.77
N CYS A 120 8.13 12.91 9.47
CA CYS A 120 9.46 13.06 8.89
C CYS A 120 9.83 14.55 8.80
N PRO A 121 10.86 15.03 9.49
CA PRO A 121 11.21 16.46 9.48
C PRO A 121 11.89 16.92 8.17
N SER A 122 12.23 15.98 7.30
CA SER A 122 12.92 16.24 6.04
C SER A 122 12.18 15.68 4.82
N ASP A 123 10.92 15.26 4.99
CA ASP A 123 10.07 14.70 3.93
C ASP A 123 10.78 13.64 3.07
N ALA A 124 11.57 12.79 3.74
CA ALA A 124 12.47 11.84 3.07
C ALA A 124 11.80 10.59 2.54
N ILE A 125 10.59 10.30 2.99
CA ILE A 125 9.83 9.10 2.65
C ILE A 125 8.42 9.50 2.30
N VAL A 126 7.82 8.81 1.34
CA VAL A 126 6.46 9.06 0.85
C VAL A 126 5.78 7.75 0.52
N PHE A 127 4.45 7.73 0.53
CA PHE A 127 3.71 6.61 -0.04
C PHE A 127 3.54 6.80 -1.54
N ALA A 128 3.93 5.77 -2.31
CA ALA A 128 3.61 5.63 -3.72
C ALA A 128 2.27 4.89 -3.89
N ASN A 129 1.68 5.05 -5.07
CA ASN A 129 0.45 4.37 -5.45
C ASN A 129 0.66 2.91 -5.88
N THR A 130 1.88 2.39 -5.85
CA THR A 130 2.18 0.98 -6.11
C THR A 130 1.57 0.10 -5.01
N PHE A 131 0.61 -0.76 -5.36
CA PHE A 131 -0.12 -1.61 -4.39
C PHE A 131 0.14 -3.12 -4.57
N GLU A 132 0.77 -3.52 -5.67
CA GLU A 132 0.85 -4.93 -6.09
C GLU A 132 2.10 -5.63 -5.55
N ASN A 133 2.30 -5.55 -4.23
CA ASN A 133 3.58 -5.94 -3.60
C ASN A 133 3.55 -7.38 -3.06
N SER A 134 2.79 -8.26 -3.71
CA SER A 134 2.61 -9.65 -3.26
C SER A 134 3.80 -10.53 -3.65
N LEU A 135 4.36 -11.28 -2.68
CA LEU A 135 5.54 -12.13 -2.88
C LEU A 135 5.32 -13.50 -2.24
N PHE A 136 5.92 -14.55 -2.81
CA PHE A 136 5.78 -15.93 -2.33
C PHE A 136 6.49 -16.24 -1.00
N THR A 137 7.40 -15.37 -0.56
CA THR A 137 8.23 -15.63 0.63
C THR A 137 8.27 -14.39 1.50
N ARG A 138 8.11 -14.59 2.82
CA ARG A 138 8.11 -13.50 3.80
C ARG A 138 9.40 -12.69 3.81
N SER A 139 10.56 -13.33 3.66
CA SER A 139 11.85 -12.64 3.67
C SER A 139 11.97 -11.56 2.59
N LYS A 140 11.27 -11.71 1.46
CA LYS A 140 11.29 -10.73 0.37
C LYS A 140 10.43 -9.49 0.65
N LEU A 141 9.57 -9.51 1.68
CA LEU A 141 8.82 -8.34 2.14
C LEU A 141 9.65 -7.39 3.00
N ILE A 142 10.83 -7.84 3.44
CA ILE A 142 11.80 -6.99 4.12
C ILE A 142 12.63 -6.30 3.04
N GLN A 143 12.37 -5.01 2.85
CA GLN A 143 12.99 -4.18 1.83
C GLN A 143 14.01 -3.22 2.46
N GLN A 144 15.01 -2.83 1.68
CA GLN A 144 15.88 -1.70 2.00
C GLN A 144 15.46 -0.51 1.13
N LEU A 145 15.02 0.60 1.76
CA LEU A 145 14.51 1.76 1.02
C LEU A 145 15.60 2.65 0.45
N ASN A 146 16.77 2.73 1.10
CA ASN A 146 17.90 3.49 0.57
C ASN A 146 18.69 2.64 -0.43
N HIS A 147 19.07 3.25 -1.56
CA HIS A 147 19.91 2.60 -2.54
C HIS A 147 21.36 2.49 -2.05
N GLU A 148 22.11 1.53 -2.60
CA GLU A 148 23.53 1.40 -2.31
C GLU A 148 24.30 2.64 -2.80
N GLY A 149 25.21 3.16 -1.97
CA GLY A 149 25.98 4.36 -2.29
C GLY A 149 25.19 5.68 -2.26
N SER A 150 23.94 5.67 -1.78
CA SER A 150 23.11 6.87 -1.70
C SER A 150 23.73 7.93 -0.78
N LYS A 151 23.56 9.20 -1.15
CA LYS A 151 24.08 10.34 -0.38
C LYS A 151 22.93 11.19 0.17
N LEU A 152 23.21 11.91 1.25
CA LEU A 152 22.26 12.89 1.76
C LEU A 152 22.32 14.14 0.88
N ARG A 153 21.18 14.48 0.25
CA ARG A 153 21.02 15.71 -0.53
C ARG A 153 21.42 16.90 0.33
N GLU A 154 22.30 17.74 -0.21
CA GLU A 154 22.61 19.00 0.42
C GLU A 154 21.37 19.88 0.35
N LYS A 155 20.94 20.44 1.48
CA LYS A 155 19.81 21.37 1.48
C LYS A 155 20.20 22.62 0.68
N LYS A 156 19.98 22.61 -0.64
CA LYS A 156 19.80 23.83 -1.40
C LYS A 156 18.61 24.53 -0.76
N LYS A 157 18.82 25.70 -0.16
CA LYS A 157 17.75 26.57 0.32
C LYS A 157 16.97 27.10 -0.88
N GLU A 158 16.20 26.23 -1.53
CA GLU A 158 15.26 26.64 -2.54
C GLU A 158 13.93 26.88 -1.80
N LYS A 159 13.60 28.16 -1.70
CA LYS A 159 12.39 28.70 -1.08
C LYS A 159 11.18 27.90 -1.61
N PRO A 160 10.30 27.34 -0.76
CA PRO A 160 9.12 26.64 -1.26
C PRO A 160 8.37 27.56 -2.21
N ALA A 161 8.15 27.11 -3.45
CA ALA A 161 7.25 27.79 -4.36
C ALA A 161 5.91 27.97 -3.63
N PRO A 162 5.31 29.18 -3.66
CA PRO A 162 4.13 29.46 -2.87
C PRO A 162 3.03 28.48 -3.25
N ALA A 163 2.52 27.77 -2.23
CA ALA A 163 1.27 27.06 -2.31
C ALA A 163 0.24 27.99 -2.94
N VAL A 164 -0.35 27.56 -4.04
CA VAL A 164 -1.50 28.23 -4.64
C VAL A 164 -2.67 28.03 -3.68
N VAL A 165 -2.76 28.94 -2.71
CA VAL A 165 -3.92 29.10 -1.83
C VAL A 165 -5.03 29.68 -2.70
N SER A 166 -5.98 28.84 -3.10
CA SER A 166 -7.29 29.30 -3.54
C SER A 166 -7.96 30.01 -2.35
N ALA A 167 -8.26 31.30 -2.53
CA ALA A 167 -8.86 32.21 -1.56
C ALA A 167 -10.23 31.72 -1.02
N PRO A 168 -10.66 32.18 0.18
CA PRO A 168 -11.81 31.64 0.90
C PRO A 168 -13.14 32.22 0.38
N VAL A 169 -14.13 31.36 0.18
CA VAL A 169 -15.51 31.79 -0.11
C VAL A 169 -16.21 32.06 1.22
N ALA A 170 -16.59 33.32 1.45
CA ALA A 170 -17.50 33.73 2.50
C ALA A 170 -18.75 34.35 1.87
N LYS A 171 -19.92 33.99 2.44
CA LYS A 171 -21.32 34.35 2.09
C LYS A 171 -21.89 33.62 0.87
N ALA A 172 -23.07 33.00 0.88
CA ALA A 172 -24.24 33.17 1.76
C ALA A 172 -25.08 31.87 1.80
N GLU A 173 -25.53 31.50 3.00
CA GLU A 173 -26.73 30.70 3.21
C GLU A 173 -27.96 31.52 2.80
N GLU A 174 -28.77 31.02 1.87
CA GLU A 174 -30.25 31.01 1.87
C GLU A 174 -30.80 30.67 0.47
N ALA A 175 -31.14 29.39 0.26
CA ALA A 175 -32.23 28.94 -0.60
C ALA A 175 -32.44 27.44 -0.38
N VAL A 176 -33.10 27.10 0.72
CA VAL A 176 -33.62 25.75 0.98
C VAL A 176 -34.94 25.60 0.22
N HIS A 177 -34.94 24.89 -0.90
CA HIS A 177 -35.94 23.88 -1.31
C HIS A 177 -35.91 23.66 -2.83
N GLY A 178 -35.61 22.42 -3.25
CA GLY A 178 -35.93 21.97 -4.61
C GLY A 178 -35.00 20.89 -5.14
N LYS A 179 -35.40 19.62 -4.97
CA LYS A 179 -35.07 18.45 -5.81
C LYS A 179 -33.63 18.34 -6.36
N SER A 180 -32.85 17.45 -5.73
CA SER A 180 -31.58 16.96 -6.29
C SER A 180 -31.83 16.17 -7.58
N ALA A 181 -31.37 16.73 -8.70
CA ALA A 181 -31.11 16.02 -9.96
C ALA A 181 -29.58 16.03 -10.18
N ALA A 182 -29.06 14.88 -10.62
CA ALA A 182 -27.63 14.58 -10.74
C ALA A 182 -26.85 15.60 -11.60
N PRO A 183 -25.56 15.87 -11.32
CA PRO A 183 -24.73 16.61 -12.25
C PRO A 183 -23.88 15.70 -13.13
N GLU A 184 -23.94 16.02 -14.41
CA GLU A 184 -23.06 15.62 -15.49
C GLU A 184 -21.58 15.96 -15.24
N ASN A 185 -20.75 15.01 -15.68
CA ASN A 185 -19.43 15.08 -16.29
C ASN A 185 -18.70 16.45 -16.38
N VAL A 186 -17.49 16.52 -15.81
CA VAL A 186 -16.49 17.55 -16.13
C VAL A 186 -15.29 16.86 -16.83
N PRO A 187 -14.82 17.35 -18.00
CA PRO A 187 -13.77 16.69 -18.77
C PRO A 187 -12.39 16.90 -18.12
N GLN A 188 -11.61 15.84 -17.96
CA GLN A 188 -10.20 15.91 -17.56
C GLN A 188 -9.29 15.71 -18.78
N THR A 189 -8.38 16.65 -18.99
CA THR A 189 -7.35 16.62 -20.03
C THR A 189 -6.30 15.53 -19.71
N PRO A 190 -5.83 14.73 -20.67
CA PRO A 190 -4.95 13.59 -20.41
C PRO A 190 -3.52 14.00 -19.99
N LEU A 191 -2.99 13.38 -18.93
CA LEU A 191 -1.55 13.25 -18.68
C LEU A 191 -1.10 11.87 -19.16
N GLU A 192 -0.01 11.83 -19.89
CA GLU A 192 0.51 10.62 -20.54
C GLU A 192 0.96 9.55 -19.50
N PRO A 193 0.65 8.26 -19.73
CA PRO A 193 1.07 7.19 -18.84
C PRO A 193 2.57 6.85 -19.01
N ILE A 194 3.27 6.71 -17.87
CA ILE A 194 4.62 6.13 -17.82
C ILE A 194 4.50 4.63 -18.13
N PRO A 195 5.35 4.06 -19.02
CA PRO A 195 5.20 2.69 -19.51
C PRO A 195 5.42 1.66 -18.40
N ALA A 196 4.45 0.75 -18.26
CA ALA A 196 4.60 -0.49 -17.51
C ALA A 196 5.68 -1.34 -18.20
N GLN A 197 6.62 -1.88 -17.43
CA GLN A 197 7.57 -2.85 -17.96
C GLN A 197 6.82 -4.12 -18.34
N ASP A 198 6.79 -4.40 -19.64
CA ASP A 198 6.20 -5.59 -20.24
C ASP A 198 6.91 -6.86 -19.74
N ILE A 199 6.30 -7.57 -18.78
CA ILE A 199 6.59 -8.99 -18.59
C ILE A 199 5.74 -9.74 -19.62
N LYS A 200 6.19 -9.72 -20.87
CA LYS A 200 5.83 -10.72 -21.88
C LYS A 200 7.07 -11.54 -22.19
N THR A 201 7.21 -12.64 -21.46
CA THR A 201 7.76 -13.85 -22.07
C THR A 201 6.62 -14.85 -22.14
N ALA A 202 6.22 -15.14 -23.39
CA ALA A 202 5.59 -16.40 -23.72
C ALA A 202 6.49 -17.52 -23.21
N ASP A 203 5.87 -18.60 -22.77
CA ASP A 203 6.46 -19.81 -22.20
C ASP A 203 6.70 -19.70 -20.69
N GLY A 204 5.82 -20.37 -19.93
CA GLY A 204 5.81 -20.44 -18.47
C GLY A 204 6.99 -21.22 -17.90
N SER A 205 8.19 -20.66 -18.01
CA SER A 205 9.39 -21.10 -17.33
C SER A 205 10.20 -19.87 -16.95
N HIS A 206 10.30 -19.58 -15.64
CA HIS A 206 11.27 -18.61 -15.15
C HIS A 206 12.68 -19.13 -15.45
N PRO A 207 13.59 -18.32 -16.02
CA PRO A 207 14.96 -18.75 -16.23
C PRO A 207 15.67 -18.85 -14.88
N GLU A 208 16.00 -20.07 -14.47
CA GLU A 208 17.07 -20.32 -13.51
C GLU A 208 18.35 -19.70 -14.07
N LEU A 209 18.86 -18.65 -13.41
CA LEU A 209 20.20 -18.17 -13.65
C LEU A 209 21.18 -19.14 -12.97
N ASP A 210 21.80 -19.96 -13.81
CA ASP A 210 22.95 -20.82 -13.51
C ASP A 210 24.09 -20.03 -12.82
N VAL A 211 24.12 -20.04 -11.50
CA VAL A 211 25.36 -19.79 -10.74
C VAL A 211 26.07 -21.13 -10.63
N LYS A 212 27.08 -21.29 -11.50
CA LYS A 212 28.00 -22.43 -11.54
C LYS A 212 28.50 -22.79 -10.15
N LYS A 213 28.48 -24.10 -9.91
CA LYS A 213 29.24 -24.86 -8.92
C LYS A 213 30.58 -24.20 -8.64
N ASP A 214 30.77 -23.71 -7.42
CA ASP A 214 31.99 -23.87 -6.64
C ASP A 214 31.74 -23.39 -5.21
N VAL A 215 32.49 -23.96 -4.27
CA VAL A 215 32.41 -23.78 -2.80
C VAL A 215 31.46 -24.74 -2.07
N THR A 216 31.91 -26.00 -2.09
CA THR A 216 31.84 -26.99 -1.00
C THR A 216 31.21 -26.54 0.32
N THR A 217 30.14 -27.23 0.67
CA THR A 217 29.59 -27.36 2.03
C THR A 217 30.67 -27.72 3.06
N LYS A 218 30.91 -26.81 4.01
CA LYS A 218 31.32 -27.17 5.37
C LYS A 218 30.24 -26.72 6.34
N THR A 219 29.61 -27.74 6.92
CA THR A 219 28.74 -27.80 8.08
C THR A 219 29.06 -26.80 9.20
N VAL A 220 28.04 -26.13 9.74
CA VAL A 220 28.01 -25.65 11.13
C VAL A 220 26.80 -26.33 11.81
N PRO A 221 26.99 -27.03 12.95
CA PRO A 221 26.00 -27.96 13.50
C PRO A 221 24.90 -27.27 14.32
N ALA A 222 23.72 -27.90 14.30
CA ALA A 222 22.58 -27.60 15.16
C ALA A 222 22.90 -27.90 16.64
N SER A 223 22.66 -26.94 17.53
CA SER A 223 22.53 -27.18 18.97
C SER A 223 21.06 -27.20 19.36
N LYS A 224 20.54 -28.40 19.66
CA LYS A 224 19.43 -28.64 20.61
C LYS A 224 19.93 -28.19 21.99
N THR A 225 19.14 -27.66 22.91
CA THR A 225 18.05 -28.27 23.71
C THR A 225 17.22 -27.11 24.33
N ASP A 226 16.05 -27.21 24.97
CA ASP A 226 15.29 -28.19 25.75
C ASP A 226 13.79 -27.81 25.54
N GLY A 227 12.80 -28.69 25.49
CA GLY A 227 12.43 -29.68 26.49
C GLY A 227 11.05 -29.31 27.06
N ASP A 228 10.08 -30.20 26.84
CA ASP A 228 8.64 -30.04 27.03
C ASP A 228 8.19 -29.64 28.46
N ILE A 229 7.17 -28.80 28.56
CA ILE A 229 6.45 -28.50 29.82
C ILE A 229 5.00 -28.96 29.66
N GLU A 230 4.67 -30.09 30.28
CA GLU A 230 3.29 -30.57 30.50
C GLU A 230 2.83 -30.30 31.95
N PRO A 231 1.50 -30.24 32.21
CA PRO A 231 0.92 -29.58 33.37
C PRO A 231 0.82 -30.49 34.60
N LYS A 232 0.96 -29.92 35.80
CA LYS A 232 0.76 -30.63 37.07
C LYS A 232 -0.70 -30.60 37.51
N GLU A 233 -1.25 -31.78 37.82
CA GLU A 233 -2.51 -31.98 38.52
C GLU A 233 -2.35 -31.74 40.03
N ASP A 234 -3.34 -31.08 40.61
CA ASP A 234 -3.48 -30.78 42.03
C ASP A 234 -4.04 -31.98 42.81
N LYS A 235 -3.35 -32.38 43.88
CA LYS A 235 -3.86 -33.27 44.95
C LYS A 235 -3.26 -32.85 46.30
N GLU A 236 -3.99 -32.01 47.02
CA GLU A 236 -4.52 -32.20 48.39
C GLU A 236 -5.28 -30.96 48.84
#